data_AF-I3YB72-F1
#
_entry.id   AF-I3YB72-F1
#
_cell.length_a   1.000
_cell.length_b   1.000
_cell.length_c   1.000
_cell.angle_alpha   90.00
_cell.angle_beta   90.00
_cell.angle_gamma   90.00
#
_symmetry.space_group_name_H-M   'P 1'
#
loop_
_entity.id
_entity.type
_entity.pdbx_description
1 polymer ?
#
loop_
_entity_poly.entity_id
_entity_poly.type
_entity_poly.pdbx_seq_one_letter_code
_entity_poly.pdbx_strand_id
1 'polypeptide(L)'
;MGLCSKPDKASDVAKKGGGDKKIDDPKKPCPLAEEANIVSIAWLDGGDDKEVATATQWVNLPMEDQWVNGAEIKNKDRLGMKPRLKVKFDKPGSHSFKVKLLAPTGTAAYTATEKARNPNFNHTEDEKSYTTDADGTKIIANDVQLVAGGGYKFKAEAKDSKGKKVTTGELTTKRLFYYVEAKMTGLASVLSSTAPIDSEYAKHHIVLKQLSALSITRQTNIGNDTDSGTLSGNVNTAIDASATVKAKKPYLLAVAYTDHLAVKNANVTISKQPVEVGPGKPKVVIPVVARGLLAPNAVETRYLWHDLVPGESWFVEAKFHRDGGGVTDIPAAKVTHKGTGDYWDEVEIDVTGLAVGRGRIDVKVNVVDRMRGGLALGGANQVCVCTRAWWSNQPDAKQECTIIHEIGHKLDMVVKGSGKQPDAVATHYSGKGHAGDHCYQGCPAGEASYNTAANLSASQCVIFGAVNQKNAFCANCEKAVKKLDINSGW
;
A
#
# COMPACT_ATOMS: atom_id res chain seq x y z
N MET A 1 56.16 3.22 -11.39
CA MET A 1 57.32 4.05 -11.79
C MET A 1 57.90 3.49 -13.07
N GLY A 2 57.52 4.03 -14.23
CA GLY A 2 58.07 3.62 -15.51
C GLY A 2 59.25 4.53 -15.86
N LEU A 3 60.46 3.99 -15.83
CA LEU A 3 61.65 4.68 -16.33
C LEU A 3 61.51 4.85 -17.86
N CYS A 4 61.50 6.09 -18.34
CA CYS A 4 61.69 6.35 -19.76
C CYS A 4 63.10 5.89 -20.14
N SER A 5 63.20 4.96 -21.09
CA SER A 5 64.47 4.46 -21.62
C SER A 5 65.26 5.60 -22.27
N LYS A 6 66.50 5.78 -21.79
CA LYS A 6 67.49 6.70 -22.37
C LYS A 6 67.87 6.16 -23.77
N PRO A 7 67.88 6.96 -24.83
CA PRO A 7 68.47 6.52 -26.09
C PRO A 7 69.99 6.46 -25.94
N ASP A 8 70.59 5.32 -26.26
CA ASP A 8 72.02 5.04 -26.03
C ASP A 8 72.97 5.68 -27.06
N LYS A 9 72.46 6.43 -28.04
CA LYS A 9 73.30 7.07 -29.06
C LYS A 9 72.80 8.46 -29.41
N ALA A 10 73.74 9.41 -29.53
CA ALA A 10 73.47 10.72 -30.07
C ALA A 10 72.89 10.60 -31.49
N SER A 11 71.83 11.35 -31.78
CA SER A 11 71.30 11.44 -33.15
C SER A 11 72.40 11.96 -34.09
N ASP A 12 72.46 11.45 -35.32
CA ASP A 12 73.48 11.80 -36.32
C ASP A 12 73.54 13.29 -36.69
N VAL A 13 72.55 14.08 -36.23
CA VAL A 13 72.54 15.55 -36.32
C VAL A 13 73.67 16.19 -35.49
N ALA A 14 74.15 15.54 -34.42
CA ALA A 14 75.19 16.09 -33.54
C ALA A 14 76.63 15.92 -34.06
N LYS A 15 76.86 15.11 -35.10
CA LYS A 15 78.22 14.86 -35.63
C LYS A 15 78.75 15.93 -36.58
N LYS A 16 77.92 16.87 -37.04
CA LYS A 16 78.32 17.87 -38.06
C LYS A 16 78.76 19.23 -37.51
N GLY A 17 78.87 19.40 -36.20
CA GLY A 17 79.02 20.73 -35.58
C GLY A 17 80.28 20.98 -34.76
N GLY A 18 81.35 20.19 -34.88
CA GLY A 18 82.68 20.43 -34.30
C GLY A 18 82.70 21.29 -33.03
N GLY A 19 82.39 20.70 -31.88
CA GLY A 19 82.35 21.43 -30.62
C GLY A 19 82.39 20.52 -29.40
N ASP A 20 83.60 20.32 -28.86
CA ASP A 20 83.85 19.80 -27.51
C ASP A 20 83.45 20.84 -26.46
N LYS A 21 82.15 21.05 -26.27
CA LYS A 21 81.64 21.75 -25.09
C LYS A 21 80.88 20.78 -24.21
N LYS A 22 81.43 20.53 -23.01
CA LYS A 22 80.68 19.98 -21.89
C LYS A 22 79.40 20.79 -21.71
N ILE A 23 78.26 20.12 -21.83
CA ILE A 23 76.96 20.69 -21.43
C ILE A 23 76.89 20.53 -19.90
N ASP A 24 77.53 21.45 -19.19
CA ASP A 24 77.32 21.65 -17.76
C ASP A 24 76.22 22.71 -17.60
N ASP A 25 74.97 22.25 -17.52
CA ASP A 25 73.95 22.85 -16.64
C ASP A 25 72.74 21.91 -16.53
N PRO A 26 72.10 21.80 -15.34
CA PRO A 26 71.05 20.83 -15.12
C PRO A 26 69.87 21.19 -16.00
N LYS A 27 69.36 20.19 -16.73
CA LYS A 27 68.02 20.24 -17.31
C LYS A 27 67.09 20.84 -16.25
N LYS A 28 66.48 21.98 -16.57
CA LYS A 28 65.31 22.52 -15.87
C LYS A 28 64.48 21.30 -15.43
N PRO A 29 64.23 21.08 -14.13
CA PRO A 29 63.43 19.94 -13.72
C PRO A 29 62.16 20.00 -14.56
N CYS A 30 61.85 18.89 -15.24
CA CYS A 30 60.54 18.72 -15.86
C CYS A 30 59.54 19.23 -14.83
N PRO A 31 58.69 20.23 -15.13
CA PRO A 31 57.69 20.64 -14.16
C PRO A 31 56.99 19.34 -13.81
N LEU A 32 57.16 18.86 -12.57
CA LEU A 32 56.47 17.70 -12.07
C LEU A 32 55.03 17.97 -12.45
N ALA A 33 54.51 17.20 -13.43
CA ALA A 33 53.21 17.45 -14.01
C ALA A 33 52.29 17.55 -12.81
N GLU A 34 51.84 18.77 -12.50
CA GLU A 34 51.23 19.04 -11.20
C GLU A 34 50.13 18.00 -11.03
N GLU A 35 50.26 17.17 -10.02
CA GLU A 35 49.44 15.96 -9.93
C GLU A 35 47.96 16.35 -9.86
N ALA A 36 47.11 15.68 -10.64
CA ALA A 36 45.68 15.98 -10.67
C ALA A 36 45.02 15.78 -9.30
N ASN A 37 43.99 16.57 -9.01
CA ASN A 37 43.19 16.47 -7.79
C ASN A 37 41.73 16.28 -8.15
N ILE A 38 41.01 15.50 -7.35
CA ILE A 38 39.56 15.43 -7.48
C ILE A 38 38.95 16.81 -7.15
N VAL A 39 38.00 17.27 -7.96
CA VAL A 39 37.34 18.57 -7.79
C VAL A 39 35.88 18.44 -7.42
N SER A 40 35.18 17.43 -7.93
CA SER A 40 33.77 17.23 -7.60
C SER A 40 33.31 15.79 -7.74
N ILE A 41 32.25 15.47 -6.99
CA ILE A 41 31.34 14.37 -7.25
C ILE A 41 29.92 14.92 -7.19
N ALA A 42 29.07 14.56 -8.16
CA ALA A 42 27.70 15.07 -8.26
C ALA A 42 26.72 14.00 -8.72
N TRP A 43 25.45 14.15 -8.33
CA TRP A 43 24.34 13.38 -8.90
C TRP A 43 24.04 13.88 -10.30
N LEU A 44 23.84 12.98 -11.26
CA LEU A 44 23.34 13.35 -12.59
C LEU A 44 21.82 13.50 -12.60
N ASP A 45 21.30 14.34 -13.49
CA ASP A 45 19.86 14.61 -13.66
C ASP A 45 19.48 14.78 -15.13
N GLY A 46 19.35 13.66 -15.84
CA GLY A 46 18.98 13.56 -17.25
C GLY A 46 20.21 13.41 -18.15
N GLY A 47 20.94 14.51 -18.38
CA GLY A 47 22.13 14.53 -19.24
C GLY A 47 23.43 14.22 -18.49
N ASP A 48 24.44 13.76 -19.21
CA ASP A 48 25.78 13.44 -18.69
C ASP A 48 26.56 14.68 -18.21
N ASP A 49 26.08 15.87 -18.57
CA ASP A 49 26.58 17.18 -18.20
C ASP A 49 25.70 17.90 -17.16
N LYS A 50 24.52 17.34 -16.83
CA LYS A 50 23.57 17.95 -15.91
C LYS A 50 23.73 17.39 -14.51
N GLU A 51 24.32 18.20 -13.65
CA GLU A 51 24.54 17.90 -12.24
C GLU A 51 23.49 18.56 -11.36
N VAL A 52 23.13 17.90 -10.25
CA VAL A 52 22.20 18.45 -9.28
C VAL A 52 22.71 18.32 -7.85
N ALA A 53 22.53 19.38 -7.06
CA ALA A 53 22.88 19.39 -5.65
C ALA A 53 21.84 18.63 -4.82
N THR A 54 20.54 18.82 -5.08
CA THR A 54 19.48 18.13 -4.36
C THR A 54 18.40 17.61 -5.30
N ALA A 55 17.94 16.38 -5.06
CA ALA A 55 16.88 15.79 -5.86
C ALA A 55 16.08 14.74 -5.08
N THR A 56 14.93 14.38 -5.64
CA THR A 56 14.14 13.22 -5.20
C THR A 56 14.48 12.02 -6.10
N GLN A 57 14.75 10.88 -5.48
CA GLN A 57 14.88 9.60 -6.17
C GLN A 57 13.65 8.73 -5.91
N TRP A 58 12.97 8.32 -6.98
CA TRP A 58 11.79 7.45 -6.95
C TRP A 58 12.24 5.99 -7.00
N VAL A 59 12.36 5.36 -5.84
CA VAL A 59 13.06 4.08 -5.71
C VAL A 59 12.23 2.86 -6.14
N ASN A 60 10.90 2.99 -6.16
CA ASN A 60 10.01 1.88 -6.49
C ASN A 60 9.67 1.72 -7.97
N LEU A 61 9.85 2.77 -8.77
CA LEU A 61 9.57 2.75 -10.20
C LEU A 61 10.84 2.37 -10.98
N PRO A 62 10.73 1.52 -12.03
CA PRO A 62 11.88 1.12 -12.83
C PRO A 62 12.34 2.27 -13.73
N MET A 63 13.60 2.19 -14.18
CA MET A 63 14.25 3.25 -14.97
C MET A 63 13.80 3.24 -16.45
N GLU A 64 12.52 3.55 -16.69
CA GLU A 64 11.89 3.46 -18.01
C GLU A 64 11.14 4.76 -18.36
N ASP A 65 11.08 5.11 -19.66
CA ASP A 65 10.53 6.41 -20.11
C ASP A 65 9.05 6.54 -19.77
N GLN A 66 8.32 5.43 -19.76
CA GLN A 66 6.89 5.41 -19.48
C GLN A 66 6.53 5.96 -18.10
N TRP A 67 7.48 6.03 -17.16
CA TRP A 67 7.26 6.56 -15.81
C TRP A 67 7.61 8.05 -15.69
N VAL A 68 8.28 8.62 -16.68
CA VAL A 68 8.56 10.06 -16.75
C VAL A 68 7.27 10.79 -17.08
N ASN A 69 6.84 11.70 -16.20
CA ASN A 69 5.54 12.36 -16.29
C ASN A 69 5.64 13.89 -16.40
N GLY A 70 6.86 14.45 -16.42
CA GLY A 70 7.13 15.88 -16.58
C GLY A 70 6.84 16.74 -15.35
N ALA A 71 6.13 16.21 -14.35
CA ALA A 71 5.78 16.91 -13.12
C ALA A 71 6.66 16.44 -11.95
N GLU A 72 6.34 15.28 -11.36
CA GLU A 72 7.10 14.69 -10.26
C GLU A 72 8.40 14.03 -10.74
N ILE A 73 8.38 13.48 -11.96
CA ILE A 73 9.50 12.76 -12.57
C ILE A 73 9.82 13.44 -13.90
N LYS A 74 10.90 14.23 -13.90
CA LYS A 74 11.33 15.01 -15.07
C LYS A 74 12.16 14.22 -16.08
N ASN A 75 12.85 13.16 -15.63
CA ASN A 75 13.70 12.31 -16.45
C ASN A 75 13.96 10.96 -15.76
N LYS A 76 14.58 10.03 -16.50
CA LYS A 76 14.89 8.67 -16.04
C LYS A 76 15.90 8.58 -14.89
N ASP A 77 16.81 9.53 -14.73
CA ASP A 77 17.83 9.45 -13.66
C ASP A 77 17.23 9.56 -12.26
N ARG A 78 15.97 9.98 -12.16
CA ARG A 78 15.21 10.06 -10.90
C ARG A 78 14.42 8.79 -10.61
N LEU A 79 14.56 7.74 -11.41
CA LEU A 79 13.88 6.46 -11.25
C LEU A 79 14.85 5.36 -10.80
N GLY A 80 14.33 4.40 -10.04
CA GLY A 80 15.05 3.24 -9.55
C GLY A 80 15.98 3.52 -8.37
N MET A 81 16.60 2.46 -7.86
CA MET A 81 17.48 2.50 -6.68
C MET A 81 18.95 2.78 -7.02
N LYS A 82 19.31 2.92 -8.29
CA LYS A 82 20.70 3.00 -8.75
C LYS A 82 20.99 4.30 -9.50
N PRO A 83 21.04 5.45 -8.78
CA PRO A 83 21.28 6.74 -9.41
C PRO A 83 22.67 6.81 -10.04
N ARG A 84 22.83 7.68 -11.05
CA ARG A 84 24.13 7.95 -11.68
C ARG A 84 24.89 9.05 -10.95
N LEU A 85 26.20 8.90 -10.88
CA LEU A 85 27.15 9.84 -10.29
C LEU A 85 28.18 10.27 -11.33
N LYS A 86 28.62 11.53 -11.28
CA LYS A 86 29.75 12.04 -12.06
C LYS A 86 30.86 12.51 -11.14
N VAL A 87 32.08 12.09 -11.44
CA VAL A 87 33.31 12.54 -10.78
C VAL A 87 34.16 13.33 -11.78
N LYS A 88 34.79 14.42 -11.31
CA LYS A 88 35.68 15.26 -12.12
C LYS A 88 36.99 15.52 -11.39
N PHE A 89 38.08 15.53 -12.14
CA PHE A 89 39.40 15.98 -11.72
C PHE A 89 39.73 17.35 -12.34
N ASP A 90 40.67 18.08 -11.76
CA ASP A 90 41.14 19.39 -12.26
C ASP A 90 41.94 19.29 -13.57
N LYS A 91 42.36 18.08 -13.96
CA LYS A 91 43.21 17.82 -15.12
C LYS A 91 42.74 16.60 -15.90
N PRO A 92 42.88 16.59 -17.24
CA PRO A 92 42.64 15.39 -18.02
C PRO A 92 43.60 14.27 -17.63
N GLY A 93 43.27 13.05 -18.01
CA GLY A 93 44.05 11.85 -17.73
C GLY A 93 43.30 10.80 -16.91
N SER A 94 43.94 9.65 -16.76
CA SER A 94 43.39 8.50 -16.06
C SER A 94 43.83 8.51 -14.60
N HIS A 95 42.91 8.86 -13.71
CA HIS A 95 43.16 9.08 -12.29
C HIS A 95 42.35 8.09 -11.46
N SER A 96 43.02 7.39 -10.55
CA SER A 96 42.36 6.46 -9.63
C SER A 96 41.70 7.19 -8.47
N PHE A 97 40.48 6.78 -8.14
CA PHE A 97 39.74 7.31 -7.01
C PHE A 97 38.82 6.24 -6.44
N LYS A 98 38.23 6.55 -5.29
CA LYS A 98 37.28 5.66 -4.62
C LYS A 98 36.00 6.41 -4.29
N VAL A 99 34.87 5.70 -4.29
CA VAL A 99 33.55 6.25 -3.96
C VAL A 99 32.84 5.34 -2.97
N LYS A 100 32.14 5.94 -2.01
CA LYS A 100 31.20 5.25 -1.12
C LYS A 100 29.95 6.09 -0.87
N LEU A 101 28.84 5.45 -0.55
CA LEU A 101 27.71 6.15 0.06
C LEU A 101 28.01 6.40 1.53
N LEU A 102 27.70 7.60 2.00
CA LEU A 102 27.67 7.89 3.43
C LEU A 102 26.42 7.27 4.04
N ALA A 103 26.50 6.92 5.32
CA ALA A 103 25.37 6.39 6.07
C ALA A 103 24.14 7.33 5.90
N PRO A 104 23.00 6.83 5.44
CA PRO A 104 21.85 7.68 5.15
C PRO A 104 21.23 8.22 6.44
N THR A 105 20.58 9.38 6.32
CA THR A 105 19.82 10.02 7.41
C THR A 105 18.33 10.12 7.04
N GLY A 106 17.49 10.68 7.93
CA GLY A 106 16.06 10.88 7.69
C GLY A 106 15.20 9.76 8.28
N THR A 107 15.01 8.67 7.54
CA THR A 107 14.30 7.47 8.02
C THR A 107 15.23 6.58 8.85
N ALA A 108 14.67 5.89 9.85
CA ALA A 108 15.44 4.96 10.68
C ALA A 108 16.10 3.84 9.84
N ALA A 109 17.34 3.49 10.18
CA ALA A 109 18.07 2.44 9.47
C ALA A 109 17.36 1.08 9.56
N TYR A 110 17.60 0.23 8.55
CA TYR A 110 17.21 -1.17 8.63
C TYR A 110 18.07 -1.92 9.64
N THR A 111 17.45 -2.83 10.39
CA THR A 111 18.12 -3.77 11.30
C THR A 111 18.89 -4.81 10.50
N ALA A 112 19.83 -5.49 11.15
CA ALA A 112 20.57 -6.59 10.51
C ALA A 112 19.62 -7.71 10.04
N THR A 113 18.58 -8.02 10.83
CA THR A 113 17.59 -9.04 10.48
C THR A 113 16.77 -8.62 9.26
N GLU A 114 16.32 -7.38 9.17
CA GLU A 114 15.65 -6.87 7.97
C GLU A 114 16.55 -6.96 6.73
N LYS A 115 17.79 -6.46 6.84
CA LYS A 115 18.78 -6.50 5.74
C LYS A 115 19.04 -7.92 5.22
N ALA A 116 19.04 -8.91 6.11
CA ALA A 116 19.20 -10.31 5.75
C ALA A 116 17.96 -10.90 5.06
N ARG A 117 16.75 -10.43 5.39
CA ARG A 117 15.50 -10.90 4.77
C ARG A 117 15.24 -10.35 3.38
N ASN A 118 15.65 -9.10 3.13
CA ASN A 118 15.41 -8.45 1.84
C ASN A 118 16.66 -7.71 1.33
N PRO A 119 17.24 -8.11 0.18
CA PRO A 119 18.41 -7.44 -0.38
C PRO A 119 18.18 -5.96 -0.69
N ASN A 120 16.93 -5.55 -0.98
CA ASN A 120 16.59 -4.14 -1.25
C ASN A 120 16.62 -3.23 -0.01
N PHE A 121 16.80 -3.79 1.18
CA PHE A 121 17.05 -3.04 2.41
C PHE A 121 18.54 -2.70 2.60
N ASN A 122 19.40 -3.22 1.72
CA ASN A 122 20.83 -2.90 1.68
C ASN A 122 21.10 -1.76 0.70
N HIS A 123 22.00 -0.87 1.09
CA HIS A 123 22.63 0.12 0.22
C HIS A 123 24.10 -0.25 0.01
N THR A 124 24.76 0.37 -0.96
CA THR A 124 26.20 0.18 -1.17
C THR A 124 27.01 0.85 -0.05
N GLU A 125 27.36 0.07 0.96
CA GLU A 125 28.17 0.50 2.11
C GLU A 125 29.68 0.50 1.79
N ASP A 126 30.12 -0.44 0.95
CA ASP A 126 31.53 -0.63 0.64
C ASP A 126 32.09 0.47 -0.26
N GLU A 127 33.35 0.81 -0.02
CA GLU A 127 34.12 1.73 -0.86
C GLU A 127 34.54 1.03 -2.15
N LYS A 128 34.10 1.58 -3.29
CA LYS A 128 34.38 1.05 -4.63
C LYS A 128 35.46 1.88 -5.31
N SER A 129 36.32 1.20 -6.07
CA SER A 129 37.45 1.83 -6.75
C SER A 129 37.14 2.03 -8.24
N TYR A 130 37.51 3.19 -8.76
CA TYR A 130 37.26 3.59 -10.15
C TYR A 130 38.46 4.34 -10.71
N THR A 131 38.44 4.54 -12.03
CA THR A 131 39.42 5.33 -12.75
C THR A 131 38.71 6.24 -13.75
N THR A 132 39.17 7.50 -13.85
CA THR A 132 38.64 8.45 -14.83
C THR A 132 39.00 8.07 -16.26
N ASP A 133 38.13 8.49 -17.17
CA ASP A 133 38.37 8.46 -18.61
C ASP A 133 39.38 9.57 -18.98
N ALA A 134 39.83 9.61 -20.24
CA ALA A 134 40.96 10.45 -20.66
C ALA A 134 40.72 11.97 -20.47
N ASP A 135 39.47 12.41 -20.40
CA ASP A 135 39.09 13.80 -20.14
C ASP A 135 39.16 14.20 -18.65
N GLY A 136 39.52 13.28 -17.77
CA GLY A 136 39.58 13.51 -16.32
C GLY A 136 38.23 13.37 -15.61
N THR A 137 37.22 12.79 -16.27
CA THR A 137 35.90 12.57 -15.68
C THR A 137 35.53 11.09 -15.61
N LYS A 138 34.54 10.74 -14.78
CA LYS A 138 33.94 9.40 -14.77
C LYS A 138 32.46 9.48 -14.48
N ILE A 139 31.65 8.76 -15.26
CA ILE A 139 30.26 8.47 -14.91
C ILE A 139 30.18 7.07 -14.31
N ILE A 140 29.64 6.99 -13.10
CA ILE A 140 29.33 5.75 -12.40
C ILE A 140 27.83 5.51 -12.56
N ALA A 141 27.48 4.42 -13.25
CA ALA A 141 26.09 4.03 -13.51
C ALA A 141 25.87 2.59 -13.03
N ASN A 142 24.69 2.31 -12.48
CA ASN A 142 24.23 0.97 -12.05
C ASN A 142 25.08 0.25 -10.97
N ASP A 143 26.09 0.91 -10.40
CA ASP A 143 27.02 0.30 -9.45
C ASP A 143 26.78 0.75 -7.99
N VAL A 144 26.15 1.90 -7.78
CA VAL A 144 25.78 2.42 -6.46
C VAL A 144 24.29 2.23 -6.23
N GLN A 145 23.90 1.58 -5.14
CA GLN A 145 22.53 1.23 -4.79
C GLN A 145 22.08 1.92 -3.50
N LEU A 146 20.88 2.51 -3.54
CA LEU A 146 20.14 3.04 -2.38
C LEU A 146 19.30 1.95 -1.71
N VAL A 147 18.46 2.32 -0.73
CA VAL A 147 17.45 1.41 -0.13
C VAL A 147 16.06 1.62 -0.73
N ALA A 148 15.19 0.61 -0.64
CA ALA A 148 13.81 0.68 -1.17
C ALA A 148 12.84 1.57 -0.37
N GLY A 149 13.20 1.93 0.86
CA GLY A 149 12.34 2.76 1.71
C GLY A 149 12.35 4.23 1.32
N GLY A 150 11.36 4.98 1.81
CA GLY A 150 11.21 6.42 1.57
C GLY A 150 11.75 7.26 2.73
N GLY A 151 12.17 8.49 2.43
CA GLY A 151 12.67 9.47 3.41
C GLY A 151 14.14 9.35 3.76
N TYR A 152 14.87 8.42 3.13
CA TYR A 152 16.31 8.31 3.32
C TYR A 152 17.03 9.39 2.52
N LYS A 153 18.01 10.02 3.16
CA LYS A 153 18.82 11.09 2.59
C LYS A 153 20.24 10.59 2.40
N PHE A 154 20.66 10.50 1.14
CA PHE A 154 21.97 9.98 0.74
C PHE A 154 22.92 11.08 0.27
N LYS A 155 24.19 10.89 0.58
CA LYS A 155 25.33 11.60 -0.01
C LYS A 155 26.38 10.58 -0.41
N ALA A 156 27.09 10.83 -1.51
CA ALA A 156 28.27 10.05 -1.89
C ALA A 156 29.54 10.85 -1.59
N GLU A 157 30.56 10.19 -1.05
CA GLU A 157 31.91 10.74 -0.87
C GLU A 157 32.84 10.08 -1.90
N ALA A 158 33.62 10.90 -2.60
CA ALA A 158 34.72 10.44 -3.43
C ALA A 158 36.06 10.89 -2.84
N LYS A 159 37.05 10.00 -2.90
CA LYS A 159 38.40 10.20 -2.37
C LYS A 159 39.44 9.89 -3.45
N ASP A 160 40.35 10.81 -3.73
CA ASP A 160 41.47 10.55 -4.64
C ASP A 160 42.63 9.80 -3.97
N SER A 161 43.66 9.46 -4.75
CA SER A 161 44.86 8.77 -4.28
C SER A 161 45.66 9.54 -3.23
N LYS A 162 45.51 10.87 -3.19
CA LYS A 162 46.16 11.75 -2.20
C LYS A 162 45.33 11.92 -0.92
N GLY A 163 44.11 11.39 -0.93
CA GLY A 163 43.19 11.46 0.18
C GLY A 163 42.35 12.72 0.25
N LYS A 164 42.36 13.57 -0.80
CA LYS A 164 41.41 14.66 -0.92
C LYS A 164 40.01 14.09 -1.12
N LYS A 165 39.04 14.68 -0.43
CA LYS A 165 37.65 14.23 -0.43
C LYS A 165 36.73 15.30 -1.00
N VAL A 166 35.73 14.86 -1.73
CA VAL A 166 34.61 15.66 -2.20
C VAL A 166 33.32 14.90 -1.96
N THR A 167 32.21 15.62 -1.78
CA THR A 167 30.91 15.02 -1.44
C THR A 167 29.82 15.61 -2.31
N THR A 168 28.85 14.78 -2.67
CA THR A 168 27.64 15.25 -3.36
C THR A 168 26.78 16.11 -2.44
N GLY A 169 25.79 16.79 -3.03
CA GLY A 169 24.62 17.21 -2.25
C GLY A 169 23.68 16.02 -1.94
N GLU A 170 22.48 16.31 -1.46
CA GLU A 170 21.56 15.34 -0.86
C GLU A 170 20.54 14.77 -1.86
N LEU A 171 20.46 13.45 -1.97
CA LEU A 171 19.42 12.74 -2.70
C LEU A 171 18.43 12.13 -1.71
N THR A 172 17.14 12.51 -1.79
CA THR A 172 16.09 11.99 -0.89
C THR A 172 15.26 10.92 -1.58
N THR A 173 15.10 9.74 -0.96
CA THR A 173 14.25 8.68 -1.52
C THR A 173 12.77 8.97 -1.29
N LYS A 174 11.94 8.73 -2.30
CA LYS A 174 10.48 8.70 -2.22
C LYS A 174 9.94 7.54 -3.06
N ARG A 175 8.66 7.23 -2.87
CA ARG A 175 7.96 6.18 -3.61
C ARG A 175 6.70 6.78 -4.24
N LEU A 176 6.34 6.36 -5.44
CA LEU A 176 5.18 6.88 -6.18
C LEU A 176 4.31 5.73 -6.66
N PHE A 177 3.00 5.86 -6.45
CA PHE A 177 1.99 5.00 -7.07
C PHE A 177 0.98 5.82 -7.82
N TYR A 178 0.31 5.16 -8.74
CA TYR A 178 -0.87 5.68 -9.38
C TYR A 178 -2.10 5.09 -8.70
N TYR A 179 -3.18 5.86 -8.61
CA TYR A 179 -4.47 5.29 -8.27
C TYR A 179 -5.57 5.86 -9.13
N VAL A 180 -6.66 5.12 -9.23
CA VAL A 180 -7.86 5.54 -9.93
C VAL A 180 -9.08 5.23 -9.08
N GLU A 181 -10.02 6.17 -9.06
CA GLU A 181 -11.33 5.92 -8.48
C GLU A 181 -12.21 5.21 -9.52
N ALA A 182 -12.66 3.99 -9.22
CA ALA A 182 -13.62 3.25 -10.03
C ALA A 182 -15.02 3.39 -9.43
N LYS A 183 -15.82 4.29 -10.00
CA LYS A 183 -17.11 4.71 -9.46
C LYS A 183 -18.23 3.93 -10.13
N MET A 184 -19.01 3.19 -9.35
CA MET A 184 -20.24 2.57 -9.85
C MET A 184 -21.22 3.65 -10.33
N THR A 185 -21.89 3.39 -11.44
CA THR A 185 -22.95 4.27 -11.95
C THR A 185 -24.12 4.33 -10.96
N GLY A 186 -24.67 5.51 -10.71
CA GLY A 186 -25.90 5.67 -9.92
C GLY A 186 -25.75 5.49 -8.41
N LEU A 187 -24.54 5.54 -7.86
CA LEU A 187 -24.31 5.64 -6.42
C LEU A 187 -24.91 6.93 -5.86
N ALA A 188 -25.50 6.85 -4.67
CA ALA A 188 -26.12 7.99 -4.00
C ALA A 188 -25.10 9.01 -3.48
N SER A 189 -23.96 8.53 -3.00
CA SER A 189 -22.83 9.35 -2.56
C SER A 189 -21.53 8.61 -2.84
N VAL A 190 -20.46 9.37 -3.03
CA VAL A 190 -19.07 8.91 -3.05
C VAL A 190 -18.25 9.97 -2.33
N LEU A 191 -17.06 9.61 -1.86
CA LEU A 191 -16.14 10.55 -1.24
C LEU A 191 -15.96 11.80 -2.11
N SER A 192 -16.12 12.99 -1.50
CA SER A 192 -16.03 14.25 -2.23
C SER A 192 -14.60 14.68 -2.57
N SER A 193 -13.61 14.23 -1.79
CA SER A 193 -12.21 14.59 -1.97
C SER A 193 -11.27 13.50 -1.48
N THR A 194 -10.22 13.21 -2.26
CA THR A 194 -9.16 12.27 -1.89
C THR A 194 -7.94 12.94 -1.24
N ALA A 195 -7.95 14.27 -1.10
CA ALA A 195 -6.82 15.02 -0.55
C ALA A 195 -6.35 14.57 0.85
N PRO A 196 -7.23 14.16 1.78
CA PRO A 196 -6.81 13.62 3.08
C PRO A 196 -6.02 12.30 2.94
N ILE A 197 -6.41 11.45 1.98
CA ILE A 197 -5.75 10.18 1.68
C ILE A 197 -4.33 10.49 1.16
N ASP A 198 -4.23 11.33 0.13
CA ASP A 198 -2.95 11.72 -0.46
C ASP A 198 -2.01 12.34 0.59
N SER A 199 -2.56 13.17 1.47
CA SER A 199 -1.83 13.84 2.55
C SER A 199 -1.30 12.87 3.60
N GLU A 200 -2.05 11.82 3.95
CA GLU A 200 -1.60 10.83 4.91
C GLU A 200 -0.42 10.02 4.36
N TYR A 201 -0.52 9.52 3.12
CA TYR A 201 0.58 8.76 2.51
C TYR A 201 1.83 9.62 2.26
N ALA A 202 1.65 10.90 1.95
CA ALA A 202 2.76 11.83 1.74
C ALA A 202 3.67 11.96 2.99
N LYS A 203 3.12 11.89 4.21
CA LYS A 203 3.88 11.89 5.48
C LYS A 203 4.88 10.72 5.56
N HIS A 204 4.60 9.65 4.83
CA HIS A 204 5.40 8.41 4.82
C HIS A 204 6.24 8.28 3.54
N HIS A 205 6.46 9.38 2.83
CA HIS A 205 7.25 9.44 1.61
C HIS A 205 6.69 8.56 0.49
N ILE A 206 5.37 8.40 0.46
CA ILE A 206 4.61 7.75 -0.60
C ILE A 206 3.74 8.82 -1.25
N VAL A 207 3.92 9.03 -2.55
CA VAL A 207 3.08 9.93 -3.34
C VAL A 207 2.05 9.09 -4.08
N LEU A 208 0.78 9.37 -3.82
CA LEU A 208 -0.33 8.82 -4.58
C LEU A 208 -0.69 9.79 -5.69
N LYS A 209 -0.57 9.35 -6.94
CA LYS A 209 -0.91 10.13 -8.12
C LYS A 209 -2.26 9.68 -8.66
N GLN A 210 -3.29 10.49 -8.43
CA GLN A 210 -4.61 10.22 -8.96
C GLN A 210 -4.64 10.33 -10.49
N LEU A 211 -5.25 9.34 -11.14
CA LEU A 211 -5.62 9.35 -12.55
C LEU A 211 -7.12 9.66 -12.69
N SER A 212 -7.56 10.00 -13.91
CA SER A 212 -8.97 10.24 -14.21
C SER A 212 -9.84 9.05 -13.78
N ALA A 213 -10.91 9.35 -13.04
CA ALA A 213 -11.84 8.34 -12.54
C ALA A 213 -12.45 7.50 -13.66
N LEU A 214 -12.76 6.25 -13.35
CA LEU A 214 -13.42 5.30 -14.23
C LEU A 214 -14.87 5.12 -13.81
N SER A 215 -15.75 4.90 -14.77
CA SER A 215 -17.11 4.45 -14.52
C SER A 215 -17.20 2.94 -14.67
N ILE A 216 -17.86 2.26 -13.73
CA ILE A 216 -18.07 0.81 -13.75
C ILE A 216 -19.53 0.47 -13.53
N THR A 217 -19.93 -0.72 -13.97
CA THR A 217 -21.28 -1.26 -13.76
C THR A 217 -21.61 -1.34 -12.28
N ARG A 218 -22.81 -0.87 -11.91
CA ARG A 218 -23.31 -0.92 -10.53
C ARG A 218 -23.57 -2.36 -10.08
N GLN A 219 -23.08 -2.68 -8.89
CA GLN A 219 -23.47 -3.86 -8.11
C GLN A 219 -23.97 -3.38 -6.76
N THR A 220 -25.22 -3.71 -6.40
CA THR A 220 -25.85 -3.16 -5.19
C THR A 220 -25.28 -3.73 -3.90
N ASN A 221 -24.65 -4.89 -3.95
CA ASN A 221 -23.99 -5.49 -2.81
C ASN A 221 -22.80 -6.36 -3.24
N ILE A 222 -21.74 -6.34 -2.44
CA ILE A 222 -20.59 -7.24 -2.54
C ILE A 222 -20.51 -8.06 -1.25
N GLY A 223 -21.10 -9.25 -1.25
CA GLY A 223 -21.28 -10.07 -0.04
C GLY A 223 -20.37 -11.27 0.06
N ASN A 224 -19.89 -11.78 -1.07
CA ASN A 224 -19.08 -13.00 -1.16
C ASN A 224 -17.96 -12.87 -2.21
N ASP A 225 -17.22 -13.96 -2.42
CA ASP A 225 -16.09 -14.01 -3.35
C ASP A 225 -16.53 -13.94 -4.82
N THR A 226 -17.73 -14.44 -5.17
CA THR A 226 -18.29 -14.34 -6.53
C THR A 226 -18.60 -12.88 -6.88
N ASP A 227 -19.22 -12.15 -5.95
CA ASP A 227 -19.49 -10.72 -6.13
C ASP A 227 -18.18 -9.93 -6.27
N SER A 228 -17.20 -10.25 -5.43
CA SER A 228 -15.86 -9.64 -5.43
C SER A 228 -15.11 -9.91 -6.74
N GLY A 229 -15.22 -11.12 -7.28
CA GLY A 229 -14.66 -11.48 -8.59
C GLY A 229 -15.32 -10.72 -9.73
N THR A 230 -16.65 -10.56 -9.69
CA THR A 230 -17.40 -9.76 -10.69
C THR A 230 -16.99 -8.29 -10.65
N LEU A 231 -16.89 -7.70 -9.44
CA LEU A 231 -16.38 -6.34 -9.26
C LEU A 231 -14.98 -6.20 -9.85
N SER A 232 -14.10 -7.14 -9.53
CA SER A 232 -12.71 -7.13 -10.00
C SER A 232 -12.63 -7.19 -11.52
N GLY A 233 -13.47 -8.00 -12.16
CA GLY A 233 -13.61 -8.09 -13.61
C GLY A 233 -14.09 -6.77 -14.25
N ASN A 234 -15.09 -6.13 -13.66
CA ASN A 234 -15.61 -4.83 -14.12
C ASN A 234 -14.54 -3.72 -14.03
N VAL A 235 -13.82 -3.65 -12.92
CA VAL A 235 -12.71 -2.70 -12.72
C VAL A 235 -11.60 -2.94 -13.72
N ASN A 236 -11.17 -4.20 -13.91
CA ASN A 236 -10.12 -4.54 -14.86
C ASN A 236 -10.52 -4.19 -16.31
N THR A 237 -11.78 -4.44 -16.68
CA THR A 237 -12.33 -4.07 -17.99
C THR A 237 -12.25 -2.55 -18.21
N ALA A 238 -12.63 -1.76 -17.21
CA ALA A 238 -12.55 -0.30 -17.29
C ALA A 238 -11.10 0.22 -17.35
N ILE A 239 -10.18 -0.39 -16.60
CA ILE A 239 -8.75 -0.09 -16.68
C ILE A 239 -8.23 -0.38 -18.09
N ASP A 240 -8.54 -1.56 -18.64
CA ASP A 240 -8.05 -1.98 -19.96
C ASP A 240 -8.59 -1.15 -21.12
N ALA A 241 -9.78 -0.56 -20.96
CA ALA A 241 -10.36 0.37 -21.92
C ALA A 241 -9.68 1.75 -21.93
N SER A 242 -8.97 2.12 -20.86
CA SER A 242 -8.26 3.40 -20.76
C SER A 242 -6.76 3.22 -20.98
N ALA A 243 -6.26 3.62 -22.15
CA ALA A 243 -4.84 3.47 -22.49
C ALA A 243 -3.90 4.10 -21.45
N THR A 244 -4.25 5.29 -20.95
CA THR A 244 -3.47 6.02 -19.92
C THR A 244 -3.42 5.27 -18.60
N VAL A 245 -4.56 4.70 -18.15
CA VAL A 245 -4.64 3.98 -16.88
C VAL A 245 -3.98 2.59 -17.02
N LYS A 246 -4.26 1.88 -18.12
CA LYS A 246 -3.66 0.59 -18.44
C LYS A 246 -2.14 0.63 -18.44
N ALA A 247 -1.53 1.69 -18.99
CA ALA A 247 -0.09 1.88 -19.01
C ALA A 247 0.55 1.92 -17.60
N LYS A 248 -0.24 2.13 -16.54
CA LYS A 248 0.23 2.21 -15.16
C LYS A 248 -0.03 0.95 -14.34
N LYS A 249 -0.67 -0.08 -14.91
CA LYS A 249 -1.12 -1.31 -14.22
C LYS A 249 -0.16 -1.86 -13.14
N PRO A 250 1.16 -2.02 -13.39
CA PRO A 250 2.06 -2.57 -12.38
C PRO A 250 2.13 -1.75 -11.08
N TYR A 251 1.93 -0.44 -11.16
CA TYR A 251 1.98 0.49 -10.02
C TYR A 251 0.65 1.24 -9.83
N LEU A 252 -0.44 0.69 -10.35
CA LEU A 252 -1.79 1.25 -10.27
C LEU A 252 -2.61 0.51 -9.22
N LEU A 253 -3.25 1.27 -8.34
CA LEU A 253 -4.31 0.79 -7.47
C LEU A 253 -5.68 1.31 -7.91
N ALA A 254 -6.69 0.45 -7.94
CA ALA A 254 -8.07 0.88 -8.11
C ALA A 254 -8.77 1.01 -6.75
N VAL A 255 -9.43 2.13 -6.51
CA VAL A 255 -10.34 2.35 -5.38
C VAL A 255 -11.76 2.28 -5.92
N ALA A 256 -12.40 1.12 -5.74
CA ALA A 256 -13.77 0.89 -6.19
C ALA A 256 -14.78 1.31 -5.14
N TYR A 257 -15.84 2.02 -5.56
CA TYR A 257 -16.96 2.39 -4.70
C TYR A 257 -18.15 1.48 -4.98
N THR A 258 -18.76 0.92 -3.93
CA THR A 258 -19.96 0.07 -4.00
C THR A 258 -21.06 0.61 -3.09
N ASP A 259 -22.32 0.22 -3.32
CA ASP A 259 -23.41 0.52 -2.39
C ASP A 259 -23.14 -0.17 -1.03
N HIS A 260 -23.24 -1.50 -0.99
CA HIS A 260 -23.12 -2.28 0.25
C HIS A 260 -22.02 -3.34 0.17
N LEU A 261 -21.47 -3.69 1.35
CA LEU A 261 -20.56 -4.82 1.58
C LEU A 261 -21.17 -5.78 2.63
N ALA A 262 -22.46 -6.08 2.50
CA ALA A 262 -23.22 -6.90 3.44
C ALA A 262 -23.06 -8.40 3.13
N VAL A 263 -22.81 -9.19 4.17
CA VAL A 263 -22.68 -10.65 4.07
C VAL A 263 -24.01 -11.30 4.44
N LYS A 264 -24.59 -12.06 3.52
CA LYS A 264 -25.84 -12.79 3.74
C LYS A 264 -25.59 -14.09 4.50
N ASN A 265 -26.32 -14.30 5.58
CA ASN A 265 -26.48 -15.61 6.21
C ASN A 265 -27.88 -16.13 5.85
N ALA A 266 -27.91 -17.04 4.88
CA ALA A 266 -29.15 -17.48 4.26
C ALA A 266 -29.79 -18.65 5.03
N ASN A 267 -31.12 -18.76 4.94
CA ASN A 267 -31.88 -19.91 5.43
C ASN A 267 -31.73 -20.20 6.94
N VAL A 268 -31.58 -19.16 7.76
CA VAL A 268 -31.52 -19.28 9.22
C VAL A 268 -32.91 -19.55 9.75
N THR A 269 -33.06 -20.58 10.60
CA THR A 269 -34.31 -20.84 11.32
C THR A 269 -34.31 -20.11 12.67
N ILE A 270 -35.32 -19.27 12.90
CA ILE A 270 -35.68 -18.72 14.20
C ILE A 270 -36.97 -19.37 14.68
N SER A 271 -37.08 -19.62 15.98
CA SER A 271 -38.18 -20.41 16.53
C SER A 271 -38.72 -19.84 17.83
N LYS A 272 -40.01 -20.08 18.09
CA LYS A 272 -40.63 -19.82 19.39
C LYS A 272 -41.50 -20.98 19.80
N GLN A 273 -41.29 -21.44 21.03
CA GLN A 273 -42.09 -22.48 21.67
C GLN A 273 -42.10 -22.29 23.19
N PRO A 274 -43.21 -22.63 23.86
CA PRO A 274 -44.51 -22.97 23.27
C PRO A 274 -45.23 -21.72 22.72
N VAL A 275 -46.10 -21.89 21.73
CA VAL A 275 -47.01 -20.85 21.23
C VAL A 275 -48.44 -21.38 21.15
N GLU A 276 -49.41 -20.55 21.52
CA GLU A 276 -50.83 -20.82 21.29
C GLU A 276 -51.29 -20.10 20.03
N VAL A 277 -51.99 -20.82 19.16
CA VAL A 277 -52.48 -20.33 17.87
C VAL A 277 -53.98 -20.54 17.75
N GLY A 278 -54.62 -19.82 16.81
CA GLY A 278 -56.06 -19.88 16.61
C GLY A 278 -56.72 -18.50 16.51
N PRO A 279 -58.00 -18.44 16.09
CA PRO A 279 -58.77 -17.20 16.10
C PRO A 279 -58.73 -16.50 17.46
N GLY A 280 -58.53 -15.19 17.46
CA GLY A 280 -58.46 -14.37 18.68
C GLY A 280 -57.14 -14.44 19.47
N LYS A 281 -56.16 -15.25 19.05
CA LYS A 281 -54.82 -15.24 19.65
C LYS A 281 -54.02 -14.03 19.18
N PRO A 282 -53.18 -13.44 20.06
CA PRO A 282 -52.32 -12.32 19.67
C PRO A 282 -51.29 -12.78 18.65
N LYS A 283 -50.77 -11.84 17.85
CA LYS A 283 -49.65 -12.10 16.97
C LYS A 283 -48.42 -12.56 17.76
N VAL A 284 -47.65 -13.45 17.16
CA VAL A 284 -46.43 -14.00 17.77
C VAL A 284 -45.23 -13.20 17.28
N VAL A 285 -44.48 -12.62 18.20
CA VAL A 285 -43.19 -11.97 17.91
C VAL A 285 -42.04 -12.91 18.24
N ILE A 286 -41.12 -13.08 17.29
CA ILE A 286 -39.88 -13.87 17.40
C ILE A 286 -38.68 -12.95 17.13
N PRO A 287 -37.73 -12.82 18.06
CA PRO A 287 -36.52 -12.05 17.82
C PRO A 287 -35.62 -12.76 16.81
N VAL A 288 -34.94 -11.98 15.96
CA VAL A 288 -33.99 -12.47 14.96
C VAL A 288 -32.64 -12.68 15.65
N VAL A 289 -32.50 -13.80 16.34
CA VAL A 289 -31.25 -14.22 16.99
C VAL A 289 -30.68 -15.39 16.23
N ALA A 290 -29.45 -15.25 15.74
CA ALA A 290 -28.84 -16.23 14.84
C ALA A 290 -27.34 -16.41 15.08
N ARG A 291 -26.88 -17.64 14.86
CA ARG A 291 -25.48 -18.00 14.80
C ARG A 291 -24.80 -17.30 13.62
N GLY A 292 -23.75 -16.53 13.89
CA GLY A 292 -22.96 -15.86 12.86
C GLY A 292 -22.07 -16.80 12.05
N LEU A 293 -21.59 -16.32 10.91
CA LEU A 293 -20.77 -17.08 9.96
C LEU A 293 -19.28 -17.12 10.31
N LEU A 294 -18.77 -16.12 11.05
CA LEU A 294 -17.36 -16.07 11.45
C LEU A 294 -17.15 -16.72 12.81
N ALA A 295 -16.05 -17.47 12.95
CA ALA A 295 -15.61 -18.03 14.23
C ALA A 295 -15.52 -16.92 15.30
N PRO A 296 -16.00 -17.15 16.53
CA PRO A 296 -16.47 -18.43 17.10
C PRO A 296 -17.94 -18.79 16.80
N ASN A 297 -18.54 -18.18 15.77
CA ASN A 297 -19.94 -18.37 15.36
C ASN A 297 -20.89 -17.97 16.49
N ALA A 298 -20.69 -16.76 17.03
CA ALA A 298 -21.50 -16.24 18.13
C ALA A 298 -22.99 -16.14 17.75
N VAL A 299 -23.86 -16.47 18.71
CA VAL A 299 -25.31 -16.32 18.57
C VAL A 299 -25.70 -14.94 19.10
N GLU A 300 -26.14 -14.07 18.21
CA GLU A 300 -26.36 -12.65 18.49
C GLU A 300 -27.63 -12.18 17.77
N THR A 301 -28.14 -11.01 18.15
CA THR A 301 -29.14 -10.30 17.36
C THR A 301 -28.61 -10.02 15.96
N ARG A 302 -29.41 -10.36 14.95
CA ARG A 302 -29.16 -10.04 13.53
C ARG A 302 -30.33 -9.25 12.99
N TYR A 303 -30.15 -8.73 11.78
CA TYR A 303 -31.17 -7.97 11.07
C TYR A 303 -31.56 -8.68 9.79
N LEU A 304 -32.84 -8.59 9.40
CA LEU A 304 -33.37 -9.22 8.19
C LEU A 304 -32.68 -8.68 6.92
N TRP A 305 -32.49 -9.53 5.92
CA TRP A 305 -31.92 -9.17 4.62
C TRP A 305 -32.95 -8.44 3.74
N HIS A 306 -33.03 -7.12 3.86
CA HIS A 306 -33.98 -6.30 3.10
C HIS A 306 -33.29 -5.19 2.32
N ASP A 307 -33.80 -4.84 1.15
CA ASP A 307 -33.37 -3.69 0.33
C ASP A 307 -31.85 -3.57 0.06
N LEU A 308 -31.13 -4.69 0.06
CA LEU A 308 -29.69 -4.76 -0.27
C LEU A 308 -29.44 -5.21 -1.71
N VAL A 309 -30.26 -6.14 -2.21
CA VAL A 309 -30.17 -6.69 -3.57
C VAL A 309 -31.57 -6.76 -4.17
N PRO A 310 -31.81 -6.11 -5.33
CA PRO A 310 -33.11 -6.16 -5.99
C PRO A 310 -33.57 -7.59 -6.27
N GLY A 311 -34.83 -7.89 -5.93
CA GLY A 311 -35.44 -9.20 -6.15
C GLY A 311 -35.15 -10.25 -5.08
N GLU A 312 -34.34 -9.93 -4.07
CA GLU A 312 -34.12 -10.82 -2.93
C GLU A 312 -35.01 -10.48 -1.74
N SER A 313 -35.45 -11.51 -1.02
CA SER A 313 -36.31 -11.37 0.17
C SER A 313 -35.60 -11.87 1.42
N TRP A 314 -35.93 -11.26 2.57
CA TRP A 314 -35.56 -11.79 3.88
C TRP A 314 -36.38 -13.02 4.26
N PHE A 315 -37.62 -13.15 3.78
CA PHE A 315 -38.51 -14.25 4.14
C PHE A 315 -38.27 -15.45 3.22
N VAL A 316 -38.17 -16.66 3.80
CA VAL A 316 -38.05 -17.92 3.04
C VAL A 316 -39.27 -18.80 3.25
N GLU A 317 -39.58 -19.19 4.50
CA GLU A 317 -40.77 -19.97 4.85
C GLU A 317 -41.14 -19.81 6.33
N ALA A 318 -42.38 -20.12 6.70
CA ALA A 318 -42.83 -20.20 8.10
C ALA A 318 -43.74 -21.41 8.30
N LYS A 319 -43.55 -22.13 9.41
CA LYS A 319 -44.26 -23.37 9.73
C LYS A 319 -44.69 -23.39 11.19
N PHE A 320 -45.92 -23.84 11.43
CA PHE A 320 -46.42 -24.20 12.75
C PHE A 320 -46.37 -25.71 12.94
N HIS A 321 -45.61 -26.16 13.93
CA HIS A 321 -45.50 -27.55 14.37
C HIS A 321 -46.39 -27.75 15.59
N ARG A 322 -47.50 -28.47 15.43
CA ARG A 322 -48.48 -28.68 16.50
C ARG A 322 -47.95 -29.71 17.52
N ASP A 323 -48.21 -29.48 18.80
CA ASP A 323 -47.96 -30.45 19.86
C ASP A 323 -48.76 -31.73 19.55
N GLY A 324 -48.10 -32.89 19.62
CA GLY A 324 -48.70 -34.18 19.24
C GLY A 324 -48.65 -34.50 17.75
N GLY A 325 -48.07 -33.63 16.92
CA GLY A 325 -47.81 -33.88 15.50
C GLY A 325 -48.66 -33.04 14.55
N GLY A 326 -48.20 -32.96 13.30
CA GLY A 326 -48.78 -32.10 12.26
C GLY A 326 -47.97 -30.83 12.05
N VAL A 327 -47.85 -30.44 10.78
CA VAL A 327 -47.15 -29.23 10.34
C VAL A 327 -48.09 -28.46 9.42
N THR A 328 -48.19 -27.16 9.64
CA THR A 328 -49.00 -26.26 8.81
C THR A 328 -48.13 -25.11 8.34
N ASP A 329 -48.11 -24.86 7.03
CA ASP A 329 -47.43 -23.69 6.47
C ASP A 329 -48.18 -22.42 6.86
N ILE A 330 -47.42 -21.40 7.26
CA ILE A 330 -47.93 -20.06 7.53
C ILE A 330 -47.66 -19.22 6.28
N PRO A 331 -48.69 -18.69 5.59
CA PRO A 331 -48.51 -17.91 4.37
C PRO A 331 -47.63 -16.67 4.61
N ALA A 332 -46.80 -16.32 3.63
CA ALA A 332 -45.91 -15.15 3.70
C ALA A 332 -46.65 -13.85 4.07
N ALA A 333 -47.87 -13.66 3.57
CA ALA A 333 -48.72 -12.51 3.88
C ALA A 333 -49.11 -12.38 5.37
N LYS A 334 -48.89 -13.43 6.18
CA LYS A 334 -49.12 -13.46 7.62
C LYS A 334 -47.84 -13.23 8.43
N VAL A 335 -46.71 -12.99 7.76
CA VAL A 335 -45.39 -12.84 8.37
C VAL A 335 -44.83 -11.48 7.99
N THR A 336 -44.64 -10.61 8.97
CA THR A 336 -44.16 -9.23 8.79
C THR A 336 -42.92 -8.98 9.64
N HIS A 337 -42.09 -8.02 9.25
CA HIS A 337 -40.94 -7.60 10.06
C HIS A 337 -41.36 -6.62 11.16
N LYS A 338 -40.52 -6.49 12.20
CA LYS A 338 -40.54 -5.42 13.21
C LYS A 338 -39.11 -4.95 13.47
N GLY A 339 -38.99 -3.77 14.08
CA GLY A 339 -37.72 -3.12 14.38
C GLY A 339 -37.84 -1.60 14.40
N THR A 340 -36.72 -0.92 14.64
CA THR A 340 -36.65 0.55 14.60
C THR A 340 -35.97 1.01 13.31
N GLY A 341 -36.67 1.78 12.47
CA GLY A 341 -36.14 2.18 11.16
C GLY A 341 -35.82 0.97 10.28
N ASP A 342 -34.62 0.93 9.72
CA ASP A 342 -34.15 -0.17 8.87
C ASP A 342 -33.55 -1.35 9.68
N TYR A 343 -33.49 -1.25 11.00
CA TYR A 343 -32.99 -2.32 11.86
C TYR A 343 -34.10 -3.31 12.15
N TRP A 344 -34.42 -4.16 11.17
CA TRP A 344 -35.46 -5.19 11.30
C TRP A 344 -34.93 -6.43 12.03
N ASP A 345 -35.03 -6.44 13.36
CA ASP A 345 -34.49 -7.48 14.26
C ASP A 345 -35.55 -8.39 14.88
N GLU A 346 -36.80 -8.28 14.43
CA GLU A 346 -37.92 -9.09 14.89
C GLU A 346 -38.83 -9.52 13.73
N VAL A 347 -39.49 -10.67 13.89
CA VAL A 347 -40.55 -11.15 12.99
C VAL A 347 -41.86 -11.25 13.77
N GLU A 348 -42.92 -10.68 13.23
CA GLU A 348 -44.29 -10.75 13.78
C GLU A 348 -45.18 -11.62 12.88
N ILE A 349 -45.90 -12.54 13.50
CA ILE A 349 -46.63 -13.61 12.82
C ILE A 349 -48.09 -13.57 13.25
N ASP A 350 -48.99 -13.37 12.28
CA ASP A 350 -50.42 -13.48 12.48
C ASP A 350 -50.86 -14.95 12.48
N VAL A 351 -51.23 -15.44 13.67
CA VAL A 351 -51.61 -16.84 13.92
C VAL A 351 -53.13 -17.04 13.95
N THR A 352 -53.92 -16.00 13.66
CA THR A 352 -55.39 -16.04 13.76
C THR A 352 -56.05 -16.96 12.74
N GLY A 353 -55.37 -17.20 11.60
CA GLY A 353 -55.82 -18.10 10.54
C GLY A 353 -55.47 -19.58 10.74
N LEU A 354 -54.74 -19.92 11.80
CA LEU A 354 -54.38 -21.31 12.11
C LEU A 354 -55.48 -22.00 12.90
N ALA A 355 -55.57 -23.34 12.82
CA ALA A 355 -56.47 -24.10 13.67
C ALA A 355 -56.04 -24.00 15.14
N VAL A 356 -57.00 -23.88 16.06
CA VAL A 356 -56.74 -23.77 17.50
C VAL A 356 -55.81 -24.89 17.97
N GLY A 357 -54.72 -24.52 18.64
CA GLY A 357 -53.71 -25.47 19.10
C GLY A 357 -52.55 -24.82 19.83
N ARG A 358 -51.64 -25.66 20.30
CA ARG A 358 -50.36 -25.30 20.94
C ARG A 358 -49.22 -25.99 20.19
N GLY A 359 -48.05 -25.36 20.12
CA GLY A 359 -46.92 -25.92 19.40
C GLY A 359 -45.68 -25.03 19.35
N ARG A 360 -44.89 -25.20 18.29
CA ARG A 360 -43.71 -24.39 17.93
C ARG A 360 -43.94 -23.70 16.59
N ILE A 361 -43.56 -22.44 16.47
CA ILE A 361 -43.41 -21.80 15.15
C ILE A 361 -41.92 -21.74 14.79
N ASP A 362 -41.60 -22.19 13.59
CA ASP A 362 -40.30 -22.07 12.95
C ASP A 362 -40.43 -21.12 11.75
N VAL A 363 -39.58 -20.09 11.67
CA VAL A 363 -39.48 -19.20 10.52
C VAL A 363 -38.08 -19.27 9.97
N LYS A 364 -37.96 -19.57 8.68
CA LYS A 364 -36.71 -19.52 7.94
C LYS A 364 -36.56 -18.16 7.28
N VAL A 365 -35.45 -17.47 7.59
CA VAL A 365 -35.15 -16.12 7.12
C VAL A 365 -33.72 -16.02 6.58
N ASN A 366 -33.50 -15.05 5.69
CA ASN A 366 -32.18 -14.56 5.34
C ASN A 366 -31.86 -13.35 6.21
N VAL A 367 -30.67 -13.32 6.81
CA VAL A 367 -30.23 -12.22 7.69
C VAL A 367 -28.91 -11.62 7.21
N VAL A 368 -28.68 -10.38 7.60
CA VAL A 368 -27.37 -9.73 7.51
C VAL A 368 -26.49 -10.28 8.64
N ASP A 369 -25.45 -11.01 8.28
CA ASP A 369 -24.45 -11.49 9.24
C ASP A 369 -23.62 -10.31 9.77
N ARG A 370 -23.11 -9.50 8.83
CA ARG A 370 -22.28 -8.33 9.07
C ARG A 370 -22.28 -7.41 7.85
N MET A 371 -21.97 -6.14 8.06
CA MET A 371 -21.61 -5.21 7.00
C MET A 371 -20.17 -4.74 7.19
N ARG A 372 -19.40 -4.69 6.11
CA ARG A 372 -18.01 -4.24 6.10
C ARG A 372 -17.93 -2.80 5.61
N GLY A 373 -16.92 -2.05 6.04
CA GLY A 373 -16.65 -0.70 5.51
C GLY A 373 -15.90 -0.76 4.17
N GLY A 374 -14.93 -1.66 4.07
CA GLY A 374 -14.11 -1.86 2.89
C GLY A 374 -13.55 -3.28 2.80
N LEU A 375 -12.82 -3.51 1.71
CA LEU A 375 -12.07 -4.74 1.43
C LEU A 375 -10.84 -4.44 0.58
N ALA A 376 -9.67 -4.90 1.01
CA ALA A 376 -8.54 -5.15 0.15
C ALA A 376 -8.75 -6.47 -0.63
N LEU A 377 -9.14 -6.39 -1.91
CA LEU A 377 -9.56 -7.55 -2.70
C LEU A 377 -8.38 -8.48 -3.04
N GLY A 378 -8.33 -9.69 -2.47
CA GLY A 378 -7.18 -10.60 -2.60
C GLY A 378 -6.72 -10.85 -4.04
N GLY A 379 -5.40 -10.88 -4.28
CA GLY A 379 -4.79 -11.17 -5.59
C GLY A 379 -4.97 -10.09 -6.67
N ALA A 380 -5.68 -9.00 -6.37
CA ALA A 380 -5.90 -7.89 -7.29
C ALA A 380 -5.39 -6.57 -6.70
N ASN A 381 -5.03 -5.62 -7.57
CA ASN A 381 -4.50 -4.31 -7.18
C ASN A 381 -5.65 -3.33 -6.94
N GLN A 382 -6.57 -3.75 -6.07
CA GLN A 382 -7.90 -3.16 -5.95
C GLN A 382 -8.36 -3.16 -4.49
N VAL A 383 -8.91 -2.04 -4.05
CA VAL A 383 -9.66 -1.93 -2.81
C VAL A 383 -11.11 -1.60 -3.15
N CYS A 384 -12.03 -2.01 -2.30
CA CYS A 384 -13.44 -1.68 -2.41
C CYS A 384 -13.90 -0.99 -1.13
N VAL A 385 -14.72 0.06 -1.27
CA VAL A 385 -15.27 0.82 -0.15
C VAL A 385 -16.78 0.99 -0.34
N CYS A 386 -17.55 0.67 0.69
CA CYS A 386 -18.99 0.87 0.64
C CYS A 386 -19.35 2.34 0.89
N THR A 387 -20.33 2.83 0.14
CA THR A 387 -20.92 4.15 0.31
C THR A 387 -22.18 4.09 1.16
N ARG A 388 -22.69 2.89 1.44
CA ARG A 388 -23.81 2.62 2.35
C ARG A 388 -23.50 1.42 3.26
N ALA A 389 -23.83 1.57 4.54
CA ALA A 389 -23.77 0.49 5.51
C ALA A 389 -24.87 0.70 6.55
N TRP A 390 -25.45 -0.39 7.01
CA TRP A 390 -26.63 -0.39 7.88
C TRP A 390 -27.74 0.52 7.31
N TRP A 391 -28.04 0.31 6.02
CA TRP A 391 -29.03 1.05 5.20
C TRP A 391 -28.84 2.57 5.10
N SER A 392 -27.77 3.10 5.68
CA SER A 392 -27.46 4.52 5.72
C SER A 392 -26.25 4.87 4.87
N ASN A 393 -26.28 6.04 4.23
CA ASN A 393 -25.12 6.58 3.52
C ASN A 393 -23.94 6.75 4.50
N GLN A 394 -22.74 6.39 4.06
CA GLN A 394 -21.52 6.56 4.84
C GLN A 394 -20.97 7.98 4.64
N PRO A 395 -20.69 8.73 5.72
CA PRO A 395 -20.07 10.03 5.62
C PRO A 395 -18.64 9.92 5.06
N ASP A 396 -18.15 11.01 4.46
CA ASP A 396 -16.81 11.09 3.88
C ASP A 396 -15.73 10.64 4.86
N ALA A 397 -15.78 11.07 6.12
CA ALA A 397 -14.81 10.67 7.14
C ALA A 397 -14.69 9.14 7.33
N LYS A 398 -15.79 8.38 7.16
CA LYS A 398 -15.74 6.91 7.22
C LYS A 398 -15.18 6.32 5.93
N GLN A 399 -15.55 6.86 4.78
CA GLN A 399 -15.00 6.42 3.49
C GLN A 399 -13.50 6.69 3.42
N GLU A 400 -13.03 7.88 3.81
CA GLU A 400 -11.61 8.26 3.92
C GLU A 400 -10.83 7.29 4.81
N CYS A 401 -11.30 7.09 6.05
CA CYS A 401 -10.68 6.16 7.00
C CYS A 401 -10.56 4.76 6.40
N THR A 402 -11.63 4.29 5.75
CA THR A 402 -11.65 2.99 5.09
C THR A 402 -10.66 2.93 3.93
N ILE A 403 -10.62 3.93 3.05
CA ILE A 403 -9.69 3.92 1.91
C ILE A 403 -8.25 3.88 2.40
N ILE A 404 -7.88 4.72 3.38
CA ILE A 404 -6.52 4.69 3.97
C ILE A 404 -6.23 3.33 4.60
N HIS A 405 -7.20 2.72 5.29
CA HIS A 405 -7.06 1.40 5.87
C HIS A 405 -6.80 0.32 4.79
N GLU A 406 -7.65 0.25 3.76
CA GLU A 406 -7.56 -0.79 2.72
C GLU A 406 -6.33 -0.61 1.82
N ILE A 407 -5.95 0.63 1.48
CA ILE A 407 -4.70 0.90 0.76
C ILE A 407 -3.51 0.48 1.63
N GLY A 408 -3.58 0.68 2.95
CA GLY A 408 -2.56 0.21 3.89
C GLY A 408 -2.37 -1.31 3.87
N HIS A 409 -3.47 -2.08 3.85
CA HIS A 409 -3.40 -3.54 3.65
C HIS A 409 -2.73 -3.89 2.33
N LYS A 410 -3.07 -3.20 1.25
CA LYS A 410 -2.48 -3.47 -0.07
C LYS A 410 -0.98 -3.23 -0.11
N LEU A 411 -0.50 -2.23 0.63
CA LEU A 411 0.92 -1.88 0.68
C LEU A 411 1.71 -2.73 1.68
N ASP A 412 1.09 -3.79 2.24
CA ASP A 412 1.66 -4.62 3.30
C ASP A 412 2.10 -3.79 4.52
N MET A 413 1.38 -2.68 4.80
CA MET A 413 1.73 -1.76 5.89
C MET A 413 1.45 -2.32 7.28
N VAL A 414 0.73 -3.44 7.34
CA VAL A 414 0.53 -4.19 8.58
C VAL A 414 1.67 -5.18 8.78
N VAL A 415 2.83 -4.63 9.13
CA VAL A 415 4.06 -5.38 9.25
C VAL A 415 4.02 -6.36 10.43
N LYS A 416 4.08 -7.65 10.10
CA LYS A 416 4.22 -8.75 11.06
C LYS A 416 5.66 -9.25 11.18
N GLY A 417 6.62 -8.60 10.52
CA GLY A 417 8.04 -8.94 10.64
C GLY A 417 8.50 -10.15 9.84
N SER A 418 7.79 -10.52 8.77
CA SER A 418 8.07 -11.73 7.98
C SER A 418 8.20 -11.46 6.48
N GLY A 419 8.82 -12.38 5.74
CA GLY A 419 9.03 -12.23 4.30
C GLY A 419 9.82 -10.97 3.96
N LYS A 420 9.32 -10.18 3.00
CA LYS A 420 9.94 -8.92 2.56
C LYS A 420 9.62 -7.72 3.46
N GLN A 421 8.89 -7.91 4.56
CA GLN A 421 8.48 -6.82 5.43
C GLN A 421 9.61 -6.36 6.38
N PRO A 422 9.61 -5.06 6.76
CA PRO A 422 10.28 -4.58 7.96
C PRO A 422 9.89 -5.38 9.21
N ASP A 423 10.65 -5.22 10.29
CA ASP A 423 10.34 -5.87 11.57
C ASP A 423 8.93 -5.52 12.06
N ALA A 424 8.33 -6.45 12.81
CA ALA A 424 6.96 -6.30 13.31
C ALA A 424 6.85 -5.05 14.19
N VAL A 425 5.75 -4.31 14.05
CA VAL A 425 5.46 -3.22 14.99
C VAL A 425 5.04 -3.79 16.34
N ALA A 426 5.45 -3.15 17.43
CA ALA A 426 5.14 -3.62 18.79
C ALA A 426 3.63 -3.74 19.08
N THR A 427 2.82 -2.98 18.37
CA THR A 427 1.36 -2.97 18.48
C THR A 427 0.64 -3.83 17.44
N HIS A 428 1.35 -4.74 16.78
CA HIS A 428 0.76 -5.71 15.84
C HIS A 428 -0.11 -6.74 16.58
N TYR A 429 -1.22 -7.13 15.96
CA TYR A 429 -1.97 -8.33 16.30
C TYR A 429 -2.48 -9.01 15.03
N SER A 430 -2.79 -10.30 15.13
CA SER A 430 -3.39 -11.07 14.03
C SER A 430 -4.59 -11.85 14.55
N GLY A 431 -5.73 -11.80 13.85
CA GLY A 431 -6.89 -12.65 14.12
C GLY A 431 -7.57 -12.45 15.50
N LYS A 432 -7.30 -11.33 16.17
CA LYS A 432 -7.88 -10.98 17.49
C LYS A 432 -8.91 -9.86 17.37
N GLY A 433 -9.87 -10.02 16.46
CA GLY A 433 -10.82 -8.98 16.09
C GLY A 433 -11.16 -9.11 14.62
N HIS A 434 -11.19 -8.00 13.89
CA HIS A 434 -11.32 -8.06 12.43
C HIS A 434 -10.26 -8.95 11.79
N ALA A 435 -10.61 -9.58 10.66
CA ALA A 435 -9.82 -10.65 10.06
C ALA A 435 -8.46 -10.16 9.55
N GLY A 436 -7.39 -10.88 9.90
CA GLY A 436 -6.03 -10.58 9.43
C GLY A 436 -5.18 -9.76 10.42
N ASP A 437 -4.07 -9.24 9.91
CA ASP A 437 -3.07 -8.47 10.65
C ASP A 437 -3.56 -7.02 10.84
N HIS A 438 -3.41 -6.46 12.05
CA HIS A 438 -3.86 -5.10 12.41
C HIS A 438 -2.99 -4.46 13.52
N CYS A 439 -3.29 -3.22 13.89
CA CYS A 439 -2.61 -2.47 14.94
C CYS A 439 -3.55 -2.18 16.12
N TYR A 440 -3.17 -2.55 17.35
CA TYR A 440 -3.97 -2.27 18.56
C TYR A 440 -3.61 -0.96 19.28
N GLN A 441 -2.81 -0.07 18.67
CA GLN A 441 -2.36 1.17 19.32
C GLN A 441 -3.54 1.95 19.92
N GLY A 442 -3.41 2.31 21.20
CA GLY A 442 -4.43 2.98 21.99
C GLY A 442 -5.26 2.04 22.87
N CYS A 443 -5.25 0.73 22.56
CA CYS A 443 -5.92 -0.30 23.35
C CYS A 443 -4.93 -0.99 24.31
N PRO A 444 -5.42 -1.64 25.38
CA PRO A 444 -4.59 -2.50 26.23
C PRO A 444 -3.93 -3.64 25.43
N ALA A 445 -2.70 -4.01 25.80
CA ALA A 445 -2.01 -5.13 25.16
C ALA A 445 -2.57 -6.49 25.63
N GLY A 446 -2.47 -7.51 24.79
CA GLY A 446 -2.75 -8.90 25.18
C GLY A 446 -4.22 -9.31 25.15
N GLU A 447 -5.12 -8.46 24.66
CA GLU A 447 -6.55 -8.76 24.57
C GLU A 447 -6.81 -10.04 23.77
N ALA A 448 -7.86 -10.77 24.16
CA ALA A 448 -8.36 -11.92 23.41
C ALA A 448 -9.09 -11.47 22.13
N SER A 449 -9.75 -10.31 22.19
CA SER A 449 -10.41 -9.66 21.07
C SER A 449 -10.36 -8.15 21.21
N TYR A 450 -9.89 -7.48 20.16
CA TYR A 450 -9.91 -6.04 20.00
C TYR A 450 -11.24 -5.52 19.45
N ASN A 451 -12.16 -6.39 19.02
CA ASN A 451 -13.43 -5.97 18.43
C ASN A 451 -14.49 -5.64 19.51
N THR A 452 -14.27 -4.59 20.29
CA THR A 452 -15.20 -4.09 21.30
C THR A 452 -15.44 -2.60 21.13
N ALA A 453 -16.59 -2.08 21.59
CA ALA A 453 -16.88 -0.65 21.52
C ALA A 453 -15.84 0.20 22.29
N ALA A 454 -15.36 -0.30 23.43
CA ALA A 454 -14.32 0.36 24.22
C ALA A 454 -12.99 0.45 23.45
N ASN A 455 -12.55 -0.66 22.84
CA ASN A 455 -11.32 -0.68 22.04
C ASN A 455 -11.46 0.15 20.77
N LEU A 456 -12.61 0.12 20.10
CA LEU A 456 -12.90 0.99 18.97
C LEU A 456 -12.73 2.47 19.34
N SER A 457 -13.29 2.89 20.48
CA SER A 457 -13.17 4.27 20.97
C SER A 457 -11.75 4.64 21.40
N ALA A 458 -10.99 3.68 21.96
CA ALA A 458 -9.63 3.90 22.44
C ALA A 458 -8.58 3.85 21.32
N SER A 459 -8.87 3.16 20.21
CA SER A 459 -7.95 2.96 19.10
C SER A 459 -7.50 4.28 18.45
N GLN A 460 -6.20 4.34 18.11
CA GLN A 460 -5.55 5.56 17.63
C GLN A 460 -4.96 5.42 16.22
N CYS A 461 -4.84 4.21 15.69
CA CYS A 461 -4.26 3.94 14.37
C CYS A 461 -5.35 3.67 13.34
N VAL A 462 -5.20 4.16 12.11
CA VAL A 462 -6.09 3.85 10.99
C VAL A 462 -6.10 2.35 10.63
N ILE A 463 -5.01 1.62 10.91
CA ILE A 463 -4.89 0.16 10.73
C ILE A 463 -5.48 -0.64 11.92
N PHE A 464 -6.36 -0.02 12.71
CA PHE A 464 -7.17 -0.79 13.66
C PHE A 464 -8.20 -1.64 12.91
N GLY A 465 -8.49 -2.85 13.39
CA GLY A 465 -9.34 -3.79 12.65
C GLY A 465 -10.79 -3.34 12.41
N ALA A 466 -11.29 -2.35 13.14
CA ALA A 466 -12.60 -1.79 12.89
C ALA A 466 -12.49 -0.32 12.47
N VAL A 467 -13.45 0.15 11.66
CA VAL A 467 -13.50 1.54 11.18
C VAL A 467 -13.69 2.48 12.38
N ASN A 468 -12.59 3.05 12.86
CA ASN A 468 -12.51 3.89 14.05
C ASN A 468 -12.52 5.40 13.74
N GLN A 469 -12.68 5.76 12.46
CA GLN A 469 -12.68 7.14 11.97
C GLN A 469 -11.38 7.89 12.29
N LYS A 470 -10.27 7.16 12.40
CA LYS A 470 -8.91 7.73 12.42
C LYS A 470 -8.34 7.66 11.02
N ASN A 471 -7.74 8.75 10.56
CA ASN A 471 -7.17 8.86 9.21
C ASN A 471 -5.64 8.85 9.22
N ALA A 472 -5.00 8.43 10.32
CA ALA A 472 -3.55 8.48 10.47
C ALA A 472 -2.96 7.16 10.94
N PHE A 473 -1.79 6.80 10.40
CA PHE A 473 -0.97 5.76 10.98
C PHE A 473 -0.42 6.23 12.33
N CYS A 474 -0.35 5.34 13.33
CA CYS A 474 0.27 5.69 14.60
C CYS A 474 1.80 5.68 14.50
N ALA A 475 2.49 6.33 15.44
CA ALA A 475 3.95 6.46 15.44
C ALA A 475 4.73 5.14 15.32
N ASN A 476 4.15 4.01 15.75
CA ASN A 476 4.74 2.68 15.55
C ASN A 476 4.61 2.22 14.09
N CYS A 477 3.42 2.33 13.51
CA CYS A 477 3.16 1.98 12.11
C CYS A 477 3.91 2.91 11.15
N GLU A 478 3.99 4.22 11.40
CA GLU A 478 4.70 5.16 10.53
C GLU A 478 6.16 4.76 10.27
N LYS A 479 6.86 4.25 11.31
CA LYS A 479 8.25 3.79 11.20
C LYS A 479 8.38 2.64 10.20
N ALA A 480 7.45 1.69 10.26
CA ALA A 480 7.45 0.55 9.35
C ALA A 480 7.06 0.97 7.93
N VAL A 481 6.04 1.83 7.79
CA VAL A 481 5.56 2.29 6.49
C VAL A 481 6.68 2.96 5.67
N LYS A 482 7.51 3.77 6.32
CA LYS A 482 8.67 4.44 5.68
C LYS A 482 9.72 3.45 5.16
N LYS A 483 9.74 2.21 5.67
CA LYS A 483 10.72 1.16 5.38
C LYS A 483 10.24 0.06 4.42
N LEU A 484 8.99 0.10 3.97
CA LEU A 484 8.48 -0.94 3.08
C LEU A 484 9.19 -0.96 1.73
N ASP A 485 9.54 -2.17 1.27
CA ASP A 485 9.91 -2.43 -0.11
C ASP A 485 8.65 -2.70 -0.92
N ILE A 486 8.39 -1.81 -1.87
CA ILE A 486 7.23 -1.83 -2.75
C ILE A 486 7.65 -1.74 -4.22
N ASN A 487 8.87 -2.17 -4.52
CA ASN A 487 9.47 -2.02 -5.84
C ASN A 487 8.83 -2.94 -6.89
N SER A 488 8.23 -4.06 -6.45
CA SER A 488 7.55 -5.00 -7.35
C SER A 488 6.23 -4.44 -7.90
N GLY A 489 5.82 -3.26 -7.46
CA GLY A 489 4.47 -2.78 -7.72
C GLY A 489 3.47 -3.57 -6.88
N TRP A 490 2.31 -3.83 -7.46
CA TRP A 490 1.20 -4.52 -6.82
C TRP A 490 1.00 -5.94 -7.35
#